data_AF-A0A1C6GCV0-F1
#
_entry.id   AF-A0A1C6GCV0-F1
#
_cell.length_a   1.000
_cell.length_b   1.000
_cell.length_c   1.000
_cell.angle_alpha   90.00
_cell.angle_beta   90.00
_cell.angle_gamma   90.00
#
_symmetry.space_group_name_H-M   'P 1'
#
loop_
_entity.id
_entity.type
_entity.pdbx_description
1 polymer ?
#
loop_
_entity_poly.entity_id
_entity_poly.type
_entity_poly.pdbx_seq_one_letter_code
_entity_poly.pdbx_strand_id
1 'polypeptide(L)'
;MHQKGKAMKVYFDKEGLIESLEFYRDNNARYFLFFSVSSVYPFVKYEEELAEINDYCLFVLCQLENKLKALIAESEGRFELVKGYRRQREYTVEELDVFFDPAYMFSPVTTWENLSHDINKNTMLLLLLSYLESSLNEIAQWFCEVCSIPLGKKQKGTNEIAFYIQKIGECCQCDLTETLQKELLYLGRVRKIRNRFVHKAWEQEEEQYDQFYLCDVFRVVSMIFTQIERAACHKGIIEEDQLFSKG
;
A
#
# COMPACT_ATOMS: atom_id res chain seq x y z
N MET A 1 -37.72 27.25 15.48
CA MET A 1 -37.67 25.87 14.96
C MET A 1 -36.36 25.72 14.20
N HIS A 2 -35.33 25.13 14.81
CA HIS A 2 -34.10 24.83 14.08
C HIS A 2 -34.42 23.74 13.06
N GLN A 3 -34.32 24.04 11.77
CA GLN A 3 -34.21 23.01 10.75
C GLN A 3 -33.11 22.05 11.23
N LYS A 4 -33.44 20.76 11.36
CA LYS A 4 -32.42 19.73 11.58
C LYS A 4 -31.58 19.68 10.30
N GLY A 5 -30.55 20.53 10.22
CA GLY A 5 -29.58 20.50 9.14
C GLY A 5 -29.00 19.09 9.02
N LYS A 6 -28.90 18.62 7.78
CA LYS A 6 -28.32 17.33 7.40
C LYS A 6 -26.85 17.34 7.85
N ALA A 7 -26.39 16.28 8.50
CA ALA A 7 -25.00 16.19 8.93
C ALA A 7 -24.07 16.11 7.71
N MET A 8 -22.94 16.82 7.76
CA MET A 8 -21.88 16.70 6.78
C MET A 8 -21.18 15.35 6.94
N LYS A 9 -21.08 14.59 5.86
CA LYS A 9 -20.40 13.30 5.87
C LYS A 9 -18.90 13.50 5.72
N VAL A 10 -18.15 12.83 6.58
CA VAL A 10 -16.70 12.76 6.58
C VAL A 10 -16.33 11.32 6.28
N TYR A 11 -15.62 11.08 5.20
CA TYR A 11 -15.26 9.73 4.76
C TYR A 11 -13.88 9.36 5.30
N PHE A 12 -13.74 8.12 5.77
CA PHE A 12 -12.46 7.60 6.25
C PHE A 12 -12.44 6.07 6.10
N ASP A 13 -11.35 5.51 5.60
CA ASP A 13 -11.13 4.08 5.53
C ASP A 13 -9.77 3.70 6.14
N LYS A 14 -9.67 2.48 6.66
CA LYS A 14 -8.39 1.91 7.12
C LYS A 14 -7.60 1.27 5.96
N GLU A 15 -7.96 1.60 4.74
CA GLU A 15 -7.34 1.13 3.50
C GLU A 15 -7.36 -0.42 3.39
N GLY A 16 -8.37 -1.04 4.00
CA GLY A 16 -8.51 -2.49 4.13
C GLY A 16 -7.44 -3.19 4.97
N LEU A 17 -6.57 -2.45 5.68
CA LEU A 17 -5.51 -3.01 6.51
C LEU A 17 -6.05 -3.62 7.80
N ILE A 18 -5.39 -4.69 8.25
CA ILE A 18 -5.63 -5.36 9.52
C ILE A 18 -4.29 -5.62 10.23
N GLU A 19 -4.33 -5.87 11.53
CA GLU A 19 -3.14 -6.22 12.33
C GLU A 19 -2.51 -7.51 11.78
N SER A 20 -1.20 -7.56 11.66
CA SER A 20 -0.46 -8.70 11.10
C SER A 20 -0.79 -10.02 11.81
N LEU A 21 -0.96 -9.98 13.13
CA LEU A 21 -1.33 -11.13 13.96
C LEU A 21 -2.70 -11.73 13.59
N GLU A 22 -3.58 -10.96 12.97
CA GLU A 22 -4.91 -11.44 12.57
C GLU A 22 -4.86 -12.33 11.31
N PHE A 23 -3.81 -12.26 10.49
CA PHE A 23 -3.64 -13.20 9.35
C PHE A 23 -3.50 -14.66 9.79
N TYR A 24 -3.03 -14.90 11.01
CA TYR A 24 -2.94 -16.25 11.60
C TYR A 24 -4.28 -16.75 12.16
N ARG A 25 -5.27 -15.86 12.30
CA ARG A 25 -6.56 -16.14 12.96
C ARG A 25 -7.74 -16.12 12.00
N ASP A 26 -7.68 -15.29 10.97
CA ASP A 26 -8.76 -15.09 10.02
C ASP A 26 -8.40 -15.62 8.62
N ASN A 27 -8.95 -16.80 8.29
CA ASN A 27 -8.81 -17.40 6.96
C ASN A 27 -9.57 -16.62 5.86
N ASN A 28 -10.34 -15.58 6.19
CA ASN A 28 -11.09 -14.75 5.24
C ASN A 28 -10.49 -13.35 5.04
N ALA A 29 -9.25 -13.11 5.47
CA ALA A 29 -8.57 -11.84 5.24
C ALA A 29 -8.57 -11.46 3.74
N ARG A 30 -8.81 -10.18 3.45
CA ARG A 30 -8.93 -9.67 2.06
C ARG A 30 -7.61 -9.69 1.28
N TYR A 31 -6.50 -9.79 2.00
CA TYR A 31 -5.15 -9.88 1.47
C TYR A 31 -4.33 -10.81 2.36
N PHE A 32 -3.07 -11.00 2.00
CA PHE A 32 -2.10 -11.73 2.80
C PHE A 32 -0.78 -10.95 2.82
N LEU A 33 0.00 -11.17 3.86
CA LEU A 33 1.38 -10.72 3.94
C LEU A 33 2.33 -11.84 3.52
N PHE A 34 3.53 -11.47 3.07
CA PHE A 34 4.57 -12.44 2.72
C PHE A 34 4.91 -13.30 3.93
N PHE A 35 5.02 -14.59 3.71
CA PHE A 35 5.45 -15.58 4.69
C PHE A 35 6.51 -16.45 4.02
N SER A 36 7.71 -16.49 4.60
CA SER A 36 8.86 -17.17 4.02
C SER A 36 8.67 -18.69 4.09
N VAL A 37 8.78 -19.36 2.93
CA VAL A 37 8.74 -20.83 2.89
C VAL A 37 10.10 -21.46 3.17
N SER A 38 11.19 -20.71 2.97
CA SER A 38 12.55 -21.20 3.17
C SER A 38 13.08 -20.99 4.58
N SER A 39 12.54 -20.01 5.32
CA SER A 39 13.13 -19.53 6.58
C SER A 39 14.60 -19.10 6.46
N VAL A 40 15.04 -18.76 5.25
CA VAL A 40 16.42 -18.31 4.97
C VAL A 40 16.51 -16.79 4.98
N TYR A 41 17.59 -16.26 5.55
CA TYR A 41 17.90 -14.84 5.48
C TYR A 41 18.29 -14.44 4.03
N PRO A 42 17.79 -13.31 3.47
CA PRO A 42 16.98 -12.27 4.12
C PRO A 42 15.45 -12.41 3.96
N PHE A 43 14.90 -13.54 3.48
CA PHE A 43 13.44 -13.68 3.33
C PHE A 43 12.69 -13.61 4.67
N VAL A 44 13.24 -14.19 5.75
CA VAL A 44 12.68 -14.02 7.11
C VAL A 44 12.64 -12.54 7.52
N LYS A 45 13.72 -11.79 7.23
CA LYS A 45 13.76 -10.35 7.48
C LYS A 45 12.66 -9.63 6.69
N TYR A 46 12.43 -9.98 5.42
CA TYR A 46 11.39 -9.34 4.61
C TYR A 46 9.97 -9.67 5.06
N GLU A 47 9.75 -10.87 5.60
CA GLU A 47 8.50 -11.23 6.26
C GLU A 47 8.24 -10.33 7.48
N GLU A 48 9.22 -10.23 8.39
CA GLU A 48 9.12 -9.41 9.61
C GLU A 48 8.91 -7.93 9.28
N GLU A 49 9.77 -7.34 8.45
CA GLU A 49 9.71 -5.93 8.08
C GLU A 49 8.39 -5.58 7.37
N LEU A 50 7.87 -6.47 6.51
CA LEU A 50 6.60 -6.20 5.82
C LEU A 50 5.42 -6.21 6.79
N ALA A 51 5.43 -7.09 7.80
CA ALA A 51 4.44 -7.10 8.88
C ALA A 51 4.53 -5.84 9.75
N GLU A 52 5.75 -5.41 10.11
CA GLU A 52 5.96 -4.18 10.88
C GLU A 52 5.49 -2.94 10.11
N ILE A 53 5.77 -2.84 8.80
CA ILE A 53 5.31 -1.74 7.95
C ILE A 53 3.78 -1.74 7.84
N ASN A 54 3.16 -2.92 7.71
CA ASN A 54 1.70 -3.06 7.71
C ASN A 54 1.08 -2.52 9.00
N ASP A 55 1.59 -2.97 10.14
CA ASP A 55 1.07 -2.60 11.46
C ASP A 55 1.31 -1.12 11.76
N TYR A 56 2.46 -0.58 11.34
CA TYR A 56 2.74 0.85 11.41
C TYR A 56 1.73 1.67 10.58
N CYS A 57 1.45 1.27 9.33
CA CYS A 57 0.45 1.93 8.49
C CYS A 57 -0.94 1.88 9.14
N LEU A 58 -1.35 0.72 9.66
CA LEU A 58 -2.63 0.57 10.36
C LEU A 58 -2.69 1.43 11.63
N PHE A 59 -1.61 1.47 12.41
CA PHE A 59 -1.51 2.31 13.60
C PHE A 59 -1.75 3.78 13.25
N VAL A 60 -1.06 4.31 12.23
CA VAL A 60 -1.22 5.70 11.79
C VAL A 60 -2.68 5.96 11.37
N LEU A 61 -3.29 5.06 10.58
CA LEU A 61 -4.71 5.19 10.19
C LEU A 61 -5.64 5.17 11.42
N CYS A 62 -5.39 4.32 12.41
CA CYS A 62 -6.17 4.31 13.64
C CYS A 62 -6.04 5.62 14.43
N GLN A 63 -4.83 6.21 14.48
CA GLN A 63 -4.64 7.50 15.13
C GLN A 63 -5.34 8.64 14.39
N LEU A 64 -5.33 8.62 13.05
CA LEU A 64 -6.07 9.60 12.23
C LEU A 64 -7.58 9.48 12.43
N GLU A 65 -8.12 8.25 12.47
CA GLU A 65 -9.53 8.01 12.77
C GLU A 65 -9.92 8.56 14.15
N ASN A 66 -9.08 8.31 15.17
CA ASN A 66 -9.30 8.81 16.52
C ASN A 66 -9.24 10.35 16.58
N LYS A 67 -8.29 10.95 15.84
CA LYS A 67 -8.19 12.41 15.71
C LYS A 67 -9.46 13.00 15.08
N LEU A 68 -9.96 12.40 14.00
CA LEU A 68 -11.21 12.82 13.35
C LEU A 68 -12.40 12.69 14.30
N LYS A 69 -12.54 11.57 15.04
CA LYS A 69 -13.61 11.39 16.03
C LYS A 69 -13.59 12.47 17.12
N ALA A 70 -12.41 12.82 17.63
CA ALA A 70 -12.26 13.87 18.61
C ALA A 70 -12.67 15.25 18.04
N LEU A 71 -12.20 15.59 16.84
CA LEU A 71 -12.55 16.85 16.18
C LEU A 71 -14.06 16.94 15.88
N ILE A 72 -14.69 15.84 15.48
CA ILE A 72 -16.14 15.77 15.24
C ILE A 72 -16.91 16.01 16.55
N ALA A 73 -16.47 15.41 17.67
CA ALA A 73 -17.11 15.57 18.97
C ALA A 73 -16.99 17.00 19.53
N GLU A 74 -15.90 17.69 19.21
CA GLU A 74 -15.63 19.08 19.63
C GLU A 74 -16.22 20.13 18.67
N SER A 75 -16.75 19.71 17.51
CA SER A 75 -17.24 20.64 16.50
C SER A 75 -18.63 21.18 16.81
N GLU A 76 -18.84 22.47 16.49
CA GLU A 76 -20.18 23.08 16.49
C GLU A 76 -21.02 22.59 15.28
N GLY A 77 -20.36 22.18 14.20
CA GLY A 77 -21.00 21.62 13.01
C GLY A 77 -21.44 20.17 13.23
N ARG A 78 -22.50 19.74 12.52
CA ARG A 78 -22.94 18.34 12.58
C ARG A 78 -22.17 17.52 11.57
N PHE A 79 -21.21 16.73 12.04
CA PHE A 79 -20.46 15.79 11.21
C PHE A 79 -20.86 14.34 11.47
N GLU A 80 -20.85 13.52 10.42
CA GLU A 80 -21.07 12.06 10.48
C GLU A 80 -19.86 11.37 9.86
N LEU A 81 -19.13 10.57 10.66
CA LEU A 81 -18.03 9.76 10.15
C LEU A 81 -18.56 8.52 9.42
N VAL A 82 -18.24 8.40 8.14
CA VAL A 82 -18.67 7.32 7.25
C VAL A 82 -17.46 6.48 6.86
N LYS A 83 -17.56 5.16 7.01
CA LYS A 83 -16.50 4.24 6.58
C LYS A 83 -16.47 4.11 5.06
N GLY A 84 -15.27 4.11 4.50
CA GLY A 84 -15.03 3.96 3.07
C GLY A 84 -14.78 5.30 2.39
N TYR A 85 -14.90 5.31 1.06
CA TYR A 85 -14.54 6.47 0.25
C TYR A 85 -15.73 7.29 -0.21
N ARG A 86 -15.46 8.57 -0.45
CA ARG A 86 -16.40 9.49 -1.08
C ARG A 86 -16.46 9.19 -2.58
N ARG A 87 -17.43 8.37 -3.00
CA ARG A 87 -17.68 8.13 -4.43
C ARG A 87 -17.95 9.44 -5.14
N GLN A 88 -17.20 9.73 -6.20
CA GLN A 88 -17.48 10.86 -7.08
C GLN A 88 -18.92 10.79 -7.58
N ARG A 89 -19.68 11.84 -7.27
CA ARG A 89 -21.03 12.07 -7.76
C ARG A 89 -21.25 13.58 -7.90
N GLU A 90 -22.17 13.95 -8.77
CA GLU A 90 -22.65 15.33 -8.82
C GLU A 90 -23.29 15.67 -7.46
N TYR A 91 -22.83 16.78 -6.86
CA TYR A 91 -23.44 17.31 -5.65
C TYR A 91 -24.79 17.92 -5.99
N THR A 92 -25.78 17.65 -5.16
CA THR A 92 -27.01 18.44 -5.20
C THR A 92 -26.71 19.86 -4.73
N VAL A 93 -27.48 20.85 -5.21
CA VAL A 93 -27.36 22.25 -4.77
C VAL A 93 -27.39 22.37 -3.24
N GLU A 94 -28.25 21.58 -2.60
CA GLU A 94 -28.38 21.48 -1.13
C GLU A 94 -27.13 20.95 -0.43
N GLU A 95 -26.32 20.13 -1.10
CA GLU A 95 -25.06 19.62 -0.54
C GLU A 95 -23.96 20.69 -0.70
N LEU A 96 -23.93 21.41 -1.82
CA LEU A 96 -23.03 22.55 -2.04
C LEU A 96 -23.25 23.66 -1.02
N ASP A 97 -24.51 24.00 -0.71
CA ASP A 97 -24.82 25.01 0.31
C ASP A 97 -24.26 24.65 1.70
N VAL A 98 -24.19 23.36 2.03
CA VAL A 98 -23.57 22.86 3.28
C VAL A 98 -22.03 22.95 3.22
N PHE A 99 -21.41 22.72 2.07
CA PHE A 99 -19.95 22.85 1.91
C PHE A 99 -19.47 24.30 2.09
N PHE A 100 -20.26 25.28 1.66
CA PHE A 100 -19.93 26.70 1.77
C PHE A 100 -20.39 27.35 3.08
N ASP A 101 -21.07 26.61 3.96
CA ASP A 101 -21.36 27.10 5.31
C ASP A 101 -20.03 27.23 6.09
N PRO A 102 -19.73 28.42 6.66
CA PRO A 102 -18.49 28.66 7.40
C PRO A 102 -18.19 27.66 8.52
N ALA A 103 -19.24 27.04 9.10
CA ALA A 103 -19.09 26.00 10.11
C ALA A 103 -18.39 24.73 9.59
N TYR A 104 -18.38 24.52 8.26
CA TYR A 104 -17.80 23.35 7.60
C TYR A 104 -16.58 23.71 6.75
N MET A 105 -16.61 24.85 6.04
CA MET A 105 -15.57 25.24 5.08
C MET A 105 -14.17 25.40 5.71
N PHE A 106 -14.11 25.88 6.96
CA PHE A 106 -12.87 26.07 7.71
C PHE A 106 -12.74 25.13 8.90
N SER A 107 -13.57 24.08 8.93
CA SER A 107 -13.52 23.13 10.03
C SER A 107 -12.19 22.37 10.04
N PRO A 108 -11.58 22.18 11.22
CA PRO A 108 -10.49 21.24 11.35
C PRO A 108 -10.88 19.84 10.86
N VAL A 109 -12.15 19.45 10.96
CA VAL A 109 -12.64 18.12 10.54
C VAL A 109 -12.40 17.89 9.04
N THR A 110 -12.82 18.83 8.19
CA THR A 110 -12.64 18.77 6.72
C THR A 110 -11.17 18.87 6.33
N THR A 111 -10.40 19.68 7.04
CA THR A 111 -8.93 19.75 6.83
C THR A 111 -8.27 18.39 7.08
N TRP A 112 -8.62 17.72 8.17
CA TRP A 112 -8.04 16.42 8.54
C TRP A 112 -8.54 15.27 7.66
N GLU A 113 -9.77 15.34 7.15
CA GLU A 113 -10.27 14.41 6.12
C GLU A 113 -9.38 14.47 4.87
N ASN A 114 -9.16 15.67 4.33
CA ASN A 114 -8.32 15.86 3.14
C ASN A 114 -6.87 15.44 3.39
N LEU A 115 -6.28 15.79 4.54
CA LEU A 115 -4.92 15.36 4.90
C LEU A 115 -4.80 13.83 4.99
N SER A 116 -5.83 13.16 5.50
CA SER A 116 -5.87 11.70 5.52
C SER A 116 -5.86 11.12 4.10
N HIS A 117 -6.66 11.72 3.21
CA HIS A 117 -6.82 11.22 1.86
C HIS A 117 -5.60 11.50 0.96
N ASP A 118 -5.12 12.75 0.95
CA ASP A 118 -4.14 13.20 -0.03
C ASP A 118 -2.70 12.96 0.43
N ILE A 119 -2.43 13.14 1.72
CA ILE A 119 -1.06 13.07 2.24
C ILE A 119 -0.79 11.70 2.83
N ASN A 120 -1.56 11.25 3.82
CA ASN A 120 -1.18 10.08 4.60
C ASN A 120 -1.16 8.79 3.78
N LYS A 121 -2.19 8.54 2.96
CA LYS A 121 -2.22 7.37 2.07
C LYS A 121 -1.05 7.35 1.09
N ASN A 122 -0.75 8.49 0.45
CA ASN A 122 0.35 8.58 -0.49
C ASN A 122 1.74 8.48 0.18
N THR A 123 1.89 8.97 1.41
CA THR A 123 3.09 8.78 2.22
C THR A 123 3.30 7.31 2.57
N MET A 124 2.25 6.59 2.95
CA MET A 124 2.32 5.15 3.19
C MET A 124 2.65 4.37 1.92
N LEU A 125 2.06 4.78 0.78
CA LEU A 125 2.40 4.20 -0.51
C LEU A 125 3.88 4.44 -0.87
N LEU A 126 4.38 5.66 -0.64
CA LEU A 126 5.78 5.99 -0.86
C LEU A 126 6.69 5.09 -0.02
N LEU A 127 6.39 4.93 1.27
CA LEU A 127 7.13 4.06 2.17
C LEU A 127 7.18 2.62 1.64
N LEU A 128 6.04 2.05 1.27
CA LEU A 128 5.94 0.66 0.81
C LEU A 128 6.67 0.43 -0.54
N LEU A 129 6.56 1.38 -1.48
CA LEU A 129 7.26 1.29 -2.76
C LEU A 129 8.78 1.46 -2.60
N SER A 130 9.22 2.37 -1.73
CA SER A 130 10.64 2.55 -1.41
C SER A 130 11.22 1.31 -0.71
N TYR A 131 10.45 0.70 0.20
CA TYR A 131 10.80 -0.56 0.82
C TYR A 131 11.00 -1.66 -0.24
N LEU A 132 9.99 -1.87 -1.10
CA LEU A 132 10.08 -2.86 -2.18
C LEU A 132 11.28 -2.62 -3.12
N GLU A 133 11.51 -1.37 -3.56
CA GLU A 133 12.65 -1.02 -4.42
C GLU A 133 13.99 -1.34 -3.74
N SER A 134 14.12 -1.10 -2.44
CA SER A 134 15.32 -1.40 -1.65
C SER A 134 15.52 -2.91 -1.47
N SER A 135 14.49 -3.66 -1.06
CA SER A 135 14.58 -5.11 -0.84
C SER A 135 14.87 -5.85 -2.15
N LEU A 136 14.27 -5.44 -3.27
CA LEU A 136 14.56 -6.04 -4.58
C LEU A 136 16.01 -5.78 -5.03
N ASN A 137 16.57 -4.62 -4.71
CA ASN A 137 17.97 -4.35 -4.98
C ASN A 137 18.89 -5.27 -4.15
N GLU A 138 18.61 -5.44 -2.85
CA GLU A 138 19.35 -6.35 -1.97
C GLU A 138 19.30 -7.80 -2.50
N ILE A 139 18.11 -8.31 -2.85
CA ILE A 139 17.94 -9.65 -3.42
C ILE A 139 18.70 -9.78 -4.75
N ALA A 140 18.55 -8.80 -5.65
CA ALA A 140 19.19 -8.86 -6.97
C ALA A 140 20.72 -8.86 -6.84
N GLN A 141 21.29 -8.06 -5.94
CA GLN A 141 22.73 -8.06 -5.67
C GLN A 141 23.21 -9.43 -5.18
N TRP A 142 22.51 -9.99 -4.19
CA TRP A 142 22.85 -11.29 -3.64
C TRP A 142 22.77 -12.41 -4.68
N PHE A 143 21.66 -12.51 -5.42
CA PHE A 143 21.48 -13.57 -6.42
C PHE A 143 22.50 -13.46 -7.55
N CYS A 144 22.78 -12.23 -8.00
CA CYS A 144 23.81 -11.98 -9.01
C CYS A 144 25.20 -12.42 -8.52
N GLU A 145 25.55 -12.17 -7.26
CA GLU A 145 26.80 -12.62 -6.66
C GLU A 145 26.90 -14.16 -6.63
N VAL A 146 25.87 -14.84 -6.10
CA VAL A 146 25.81 -16.31 -6.03
C VAL A 146 25.90 -16.94 -7.42
N CYS A 147 25.20 -16.38 -8.40
CA CYS A 147 25.17 -16.91 -9.77
C CYS A 147 26.37 -16.45 -10.62
N SER A 148 27.24 -15.58 -10.09
CA SER A 148 28.32 -14.92 -10.85
C SER A 148 27.83 -14.21 -12.12
N ILE A 149 26.66 -13.56 -12.03
CA ILE A 149 26.03 -12.78 -13.10
C ILE A 149 26.21 -11.29 -12.77
N PRO A 150 26.64 -10.42 -13.71
CA PRO A 150 26.70 -9.00 -13.44
C PRO A 150 25.30 -8.38 -13.36
N LEU A 151 25.01 -7.65 -12.28
CA LEU A 151 23.75 -6.90 -12.12
C LEU A 151 23.52 -5.91 -13.27
N GLY A 152 24.60 -5.26 -13.73
CA GLY A 152 24.56 -4.32 -14.85
C GLY A 152 23.91 -2.98 -14.49
N LYS A 153 23.42 -2.28 -15.51
CA LYS A 153 22.74 -0.98 -15.36
C LYS A 153 21.33 -1.06 -15.93
N LYS A 154 20.40 -0.41 -15.23
CA LYS A 154 19.03 -0.20 -15.69
C LYS A 154 19.01 0.55 -17.02
N GLN A 155 18.25 0.04 -17.97
CA GLN A 155 18.03 0.73 -19.25
C GLN A 155 17.15 1.98 -19.08
N LYS A 156 17.33 2.97 -19.97
CA LYS A 156 16.54 4.20 -19.95
C LYS A 156 15.07 3.87 -20.24
N GLY A 157 14.16 4.34 -19.39
CA GLY A 157 12.72 4.09 -19.51
C GLY A 157 12.21 2.88 -18.72
N THR A 158 13.10 1.97 -18.29
CA THR A 158 12.73 0.87 -17.39
C THR A 158 12.60 1.40 -15.96
N ASN A 159 11.57 0.92 -15.27
CA ASN A 159 11.34 1.23 -13.87
C ASN A 159 12.20 0.30 -12.98
N GLU A 160 12.58 0.73 -11.77
CA GLU A 160 13.58 0.02 -10.95
C GLU A 160 13.12 -1.38 -10.53
N ILE A 161 11.89 -1.49 -10.03
CA ILE A 161 11.24 -2.77 -9.70
C ILE A 161 11.34 -3.76 -10.88
N ALA A 162 10.90 -3.39 -12.08
CA ALA A 162 10.92 -4.27 -13.25
C ALA A 162 12.35 -4.69 -13.63
N PHE A 163 13.32 -3.79 -13.51
CA PHE A 163 14.73 -4.10 -13.74
C PHE A 163 15.24 -5.15 -12.76
N TYR A 164 15.00 -4.99 -11.45
CA TYR A 164 15.42 -5.98 -10.47
C TYR A 164 14.70 -7.32 -10.64
N ILE A 165 13.40 -7.32 -10.91
CA ILE A 165 12.63 -8.55 -11.17
C ILE A 165 13.19 -9.31 -12.38
N GLN A 166 13.51 -8.61 -13.46
CA GLN A 166 14.15 -9.23 -14.62
C GLN A 166 15.50 -9.85 -14.25
N LYS A 167 16.34 -9.13 -13.49
CA LYS A 167 17.67 -9.62 -13.07
C LYS A 167 17.61 -10.82 -12.15
N ILE A 168 16.66 -10.81 -11.22
CA ILE A 168 16.39 -11.95 -10.33
C ILE A 168 15.92 -13.15 -11.16
N GLY A 169 15.04 -12.93 -12.15
CA GLY A 169 14.58 -13.98 -13.07
C GLY A 169 15.72 -14.60 -13.88
N GLU A 170 16.66 -13.79 -14.38
CA GLU A 170 17.88 -14.27 -15.05
C GLU A 170 18.71 -15.20 -14.15
N CYS A 171 18.88 -14.84 -12.87
CA CYS A 171 19.61 -15.67 -11.89
C CYS A 171 18.86 -16.99 -11.60
N CYS A 172 17.54 -16.91 -11.42
CA CYS A 172 16.69 -18.08 -11.19
C CYS A 172 16.42 -18.91 -12.46
N GLN A 173 16.89 -18.48 -13.64
CA GLN A 173 16.63 -19.09 -14.94
C GLN A 173 15.12 -19.26 -15.25
N CYS A 174 14.32 -18.24 -14.92
CA CYS A 174 12.89 -18.21 -15.19
C CYS A 174 12.40 -16.80 -15.58
N ASP A 175 11.25 -16.72 -16.23
CA ASP A 175 10.64 -15.44 -16.58
C ASP A 175 9.71 -14.93 -15.47
N LEU A 176 10.32 -14.29 -14.47
CA LEU A 176 9.57 -13.63 -13.39
C LEU A 176 8.77 -12.43 -13.90
N THR A 177 9.14 -11.80 -15.01
CA THR A 177 8.40 -10.65 -15.55
C THR A 177 7.05 -11.09 -16.09
N GLU A 178 7.02 -12.23 -16.77
CA GLU A 178 5.77 -12.84 -17.23
C GLU A 178 4.95 -13.40 -16.06
N THR A 179 5.61 -14.09 -15.13
CA THR A 179 4.94 -14.67 -13.94
C THR A 179 4.24 -13.60 -13.10
N LEU A 180 4.86 -12.42 -12.94
CA LEU A 180 4.36 -11.29 -12.15
C LEU A 180 3.73 -10.19 -13.02
N GLN A 181 3.32 -10.49 -14.25
CA GLN A 181 2.86 -9.46 -15.20
C GLN A 181 1.70 -8.63 -14.64
N LYS A 182 0.73 -9.26 -13.96
CA LYS A 182 -0.43 -8.57 -13.38
C LYS A 182 -0.03 -7.63 -12.25
N GLU A 183 0.84 -8.10 -11.37
CA GLU A 183 1.43 -7.38 -10.24
C GLU A 183 2.23 -6.17 -10.74
N LEU A 184 3.09 -6.36 -11.74
CA LEU A 184 3.90 -5.30 -12.33
C LEU A 184 3.04 -4.24 -13.04
N LEU A 185 1.97 -4.65 -13.74
CA LEU A 185 1.00 -3.72 -14.33
C LEU A 185 0.27 -2.90 -13.25
N TYR A 186 -0.11 -3.53 -12.13
CA TYR A 186 -0.75 -2.84 -11.01
C TYR A 186 0.22 -1.84 -10.36
N LEU A 187 1.45 -2.25 -10.02
CA LEU A 187 2.47 -1.34 -9.49
C LEU A 187 2.79 -0.21 -10.47
N GLY A 188 2.79 -0.47 -11.77
CA GLY A 188 2.95 0.56 -12.79
C GLY A 188 1.91 1.67 -12.72
N ARG A 189 0.65 1.34 -12.38
CA ARG A 189 -0.41 2.33 -12.15
C ARG A 189 -0.20 3.09 -10.85
N VAL A 190 -0.01 2.37 -9.75
CA VAL A 190 0.14 2.95 -8.41
C VAL A 190 1.40 3.83 -8.30
N ARG A 191 2.49 3.48 -8.97
CA ARG A 191 3.69 4.32 -9.05
C ARG A 191 3.46 5.65 -9.74
N LYS A 192 2.55 5.74 -10.73
CA LYS A 192 2.19 7.02 -11.35
C LYS A 192 1.51 7.93 -10.33
N ILE A 193 0.68 7.37 -9.46
CA ILE A 193 0.05 8.10 -8.34
C ILE A 193 1.14 8.62 -7.39
N ARG A 194 2.03 7.73 -6.90
CA ARG A 194 3.18 8.13 -6.07
C ARG A 194 4.00 9.25 -6.70
N ASN A 195 4.36 9.12 -7.98
CA ASN A 195 5.21 10.10 -8.67
C ASN A 195 4.53 11.49 -8.73
N ARG A 196 3.21 11.54 -8.98
CA ARG A 196 2.45 12.80 -8.96
C ARG A 196 2.48 13.45 -7.58
N PHE A 197 2.25 12.67 -6.53
CA PHE A 197 2.33 13.13 -5.14
C PHE A 197 3.70 13.73 -4.80
N VAL A 198 4.80 13.06 -5.15
CA VAL A 198 6.17 13.54 -4.90
C VAL A 198 6.49 14.82 -5.67
N HIS A 199 5.91 15.00 -6.86
CA HIS A 199 6.08 16.20 -7.69
C HIS A 199 5.10 17.34 -7.36
N LYS A 200 4.44 17.30 -6.18
CA LYS A 200 3.57 18.35 -5.64
C LYS A 200 2.31 18.66 -6.45
N ALA A 201 1.78 17.66 -7.17
CA ALA A 201 0.53 17.80 -7.91
C ALA A 201 -0.73 17.59 -7.04
N TRP A 202 -0.70 18.02 -5.77
CA TRP A 202 -1.69 17.66 -4.74
C TRP A 202 -3.11 18.16 -5.03
N GLU A 203 -3.26 19.29 -5.71
CA GLU A 203 -4.56 19.93 -6.01
C GLU A 203 -5.34 19.24 -7.14
N GLN A 204 -4.78 18.22 -7.81
CA GLN A 204 -5.41 17.48 -8.92
C GLN A 204 -5.80 16.03 -8.53
N GLU A 205 -5.87 15.72 -7.22
CA GLU A 205 -5.84 14.33 -6.73
C GLU A 205 -7.17 13.75 -6.20
N GLU A 206 -8.28 14.49 -6.14
CA GLU A 206 -9.58 13.92 -5.72
C GLU A 206 -10.03 12.71 -6.57
N GLU A 207 -9.61 12.64 -7.85
CA GLU A 207 -9.85 11.48 -8.74
C GLU A 207 -8.99 10.24 -8.43
N GLN A 208 -7.98 10.37 -7.57
CA GLN A 208 -6.92 9.36 -7.42
C GLN A 208 -7.04 8.52 -6.15
N TYR A 209 -7.76 9.01 -5.15
CA TYR A 209 -7.91 8.33 -3.86
C TYR A 209 -8.63 6.98 -3.99
N ASP A 210 -9.61 6.89 -4.90
CA ASP A 210 -10.35 5.65 -5.19
C ASP A 210 -9.58 4.65 -6.08
N GLN A 211 -8.39 5.01 -6.58
CA GLN A 211 -7.70 4.20 -7.59
C GLN A 211 -6.96 2.99 -7.00
N PHE A 212 -6.72 2.95 -5.69
CA PHE A 212 -6.08 1.83 -5.01
C PHE A 212 -6.47 1.75 -3.53
N TYR A 213 -6.33 0.57 -2.93
CA TYR A 213 -6.30 0.38 -1.47
C TYR A 213 -4.88 -0.02 -1.06
N LEU A 214 -4.41 0.42 0.12
CA LEU A 214 -3.07 0.00 0.59
C LEU A 214 -2.96 -1.53 0.72
N CYS A 215 -4.01 -2.22 1.18
CA CYS A 215 -4.00 -3.68 1.31
C CYS A 215 -3.72 -4.41 -0.01
N ASP A 216 -4.18 -3.86 -1.15
CA ASP A 216 -3.87 -4.41 -2.48
C ASP A 216 -2.40 -4.25 -2.83
N VAL A 217 -1.78 -3.14 -2.42
CA VAL A 217 -0.34 -2.90 -2.63
C VAL A 217 0.48 -3.87 -1.79
N PHE A 218 0.11 -4.08 -0.51
CA PHE A 218 0.74 -5.08 0.36
C PHE A 218 0.61 -6.49 -0.23
N ARG A 219 -0.57 -6.86 -0.74
CA ARG A 219 -0.78 -8.15 -1.42
C ARG A 219 0.17 -8.33 -2.60
N VAL A 220 0.34 -7.29 -3.41
CA VAL A 220 1.22 -7.33 -4.59
C VAL A 220 2.69 -7.44 -4.20
N VAL A 221 3.14 -6.68 -3.20
CA VAL A 221 4.49 -6.80 -2.63
C VAL A 221 4.73 -8.22 -2.10
N SER A 222 3.75 -8.77 -1.39
CA SER A 222 3.82 -10.12 -0.82
C SER A 222 3.91 -11.19 -1.90
N MET A 223 3.13 -11.06 -2.98
CA MET A 223 3.19 -11.95 -4.13
C MET A 223 4.56 -11.90 -4.80
N ILE A 224 5.15 -10.71 -4.95
CA ILE A 224 6.48 -10.56 -5.54
C ILE A 224 7.53 -11.34 -4.72
N PHE A 225 7.60 -11.13 -3.40
CA PHE A 225 8.54 -11.88 -2.57
C PHE A 225 8.29 -13.39 -2.61
N THR A 226 7.02 -13.81 -2.57
CA THR A 226 6.64 -15.23 -2.67
C THR A 226 7.15 -15.87 -3.96
N GLN A 227 6.96 -15.23 -5.12
CA GLN A 227 7.39 -15.81 -6.40
C GLN A 227 8.91 -15.79 -6.55
N ILE A 228 9.58 -14.76 -6.03
CA ILE A 228 11.04 -14.70 -6.01
C ILE A 228 11.61 -15.84 -5.16
N GLU A 229 11.13 -16.01 -3.94
CA GLU A 229 11.61 -17.04 -3.02
C GLU A 229 11.41 -18.44 -3.63
N ARG A 230 10.22 -18.71 -4.17
CA ARG A 230 9.91 -19.98 -4.85
C ARG A 230 10.83 -20.23 -6.04
N ALA A 231 11.08 -19.22 -6.87
CA ALA A 231 11.98 -19.36 -8.02
C ALA A 231 13.42 -19.66 -7.57
N ALA A 232 13.86 -19.03 -6.48
CA ALA A 232 15.18 -19.24 -5.92
C ALA A 232 15.35 -20.63 -5.29
N CYS A 233 14.34 -21.11 -4.56
CA CYS A 233 14.29 -22.47 -4.02
C CYS A 233 14.31 -23.50 -5.14
N HIS A 234 13.47 -23.34 -6.17
CA HIS A 234 13.43 -24.24 -7.32
C HIS A 234 14.76 -24.29 -8.07
N LYS A 235 15.46 -23.16 -8.18
CA LYS A 235 16.78 -23.09 -8.82
C LYS A 235 17.91 -23.68 -7.94
N GLY A 236 17.68 -23.83 -6.64
CA GLY A 236 18.70 -24.21 -5.66
C GLY A 236 19.66 -23.06 -5.31
N ILE A 237 19.23 -21.81 -5.47
CA ILE A 237 19.95 -20.64 -4.92
C ILE A 237 19.79 -20.61 -3.40
N ILE A 238 18.64 -21.11 -2.92
CA ILE A 238 18.27 -21.21 -1.51
C ILE A 238 17.92 -22.67 -1.26
N GLU A 239 18.39 -23.20 -0.14
CA GLU A 239 18.00 -24.53 0.33
C GLU A 239 16.66 -24.40 1.07
N GLU A 240 15.63 -25.16 0.66
CA GLU A 240 14.39 -25.25 1.44
C GLU A 240 14.70 -25.94 2.76
N ASP A 241 14.32 -25.33 3.88
CA ASP A 241 14.38 -26.00 5.17
C ASP A 241 13.43 -27.21 5.11
N GLN A 242 13.96 -28.43 5.33
CA GLN A 242 13.22 -29.68 5.15
C GLN A 242 12.05 -29.86 6.14
N LEU A 243 11.77 -28.86 6.98
CA LEU A 243 10.74 -28.87 8.01
C LEU A 243 9.30 -28.82 7.44
N PHE A 244 9.08 -28.29 6.23
CA PHE A 244 7.74 -28.15 5.65
C PHE A 244 7.42 -29.10 4.48
N SER A 245 8.34 -29.98 4.08
CA SER A 245 8.11 -30.97 3.00
C SER A 245 7.40 -32.26 3.47
N LYS A 246 6.90 -32.29 4.71
CA LYS A 246 6.05 -33.35 5.25
C LYS A 246 4.78 -32.76 5.88
N GLY A 247 3.83 -32.37 5.03
CA GLY A 247 2.45 -32.07 5.38
C GLY A 247 1.50 -32.78 4.42
#